data_AF-A0A6L3MJV2-F1
#
_entry.id   AF-A0A6L3MJV2-F1
#
_cell.length_a   1.000
_cell.length_b   1.000
_cell.length_c   1.000
_cell.angle_alpha   90.00
_cell.angle_beta   90.00
_cell.angle_gamma   90.00
#
_symmetry.space_group_name_H-M   'P 1'
#
loop_
_entity.id
_entity.type
_entity.pdbx_description
1 polymer ?
#
loop_
_entity_poly.entity_id
_entity_poly.type
_entity_poly.pdbx_seq_one_letter_code
_entity_poly.pdbx_strand_id
1 'polypeptide(L)'
;MIGIYQDDKLIKTYKSEEKASEFLPKILDELLKEYDFTSLIYANGPGSYMGIKISYVSLSTLSIVKNIPLFAVSAFELNGYKPIS
;
A
#
# COMPACT_ATOMS: atom_id res chain seq x y z
N MET A 1 4.21 3.32 -5.40
CA MET A 1 3.04 2.93 -6.22
C MET A 1 1.94 2.46 -5.28
N ILE A 2 0.68 2.78 -5.58
CA ILE A 2 -0.52 2.31 -4.87
C ILE A 2 -1.53 1.84 -5.90
N GLY A 3 -2.24 0.75 -5.60
CA GLY A 3 -3.36 0.25 -6.41
C GLY A 3 -4.64 0.25 -5.59
N ILE A 4 -5.76 0.62 -6.21
CA ILE A 4 -7.11 0.51 -5.64
C ILE A 4 -7.82 -0.65 -6.31
N TYR A 5 -8.34 -1.56 -5.50
CA TYR A 5 -9.05 -2.75 -5.95
C TYR A 5 -10.51 -2.70 -5.54
N GLN A 6 -11.39 -3.09 -6.46
CA GLN A 6 -12.81 -3.28 -6.22
C GLN A 6 -13.23 -4.57 -6.91
N ASP A 7 -13.92 -5.46 -6.19
CA ASP A 7 -14.34 -6.78 -6.68
C ASP A 7 -13.18 -7.58 -7.32
N ASP A 8 -12.04 -7.64 -6.61
CA ASP A 8 -10.78 -8.28 -7.04
C ASP A 8 -10.17 -7.74 -8.34
N LYS A 9 -10.64 -6.59 -8.82
CA LYS A 9 -10.13 -5.92 -10.02
C LYS A 9 -9.40 -4.64 -9.66
N LEU A 10 -8.21 -4.45 -10.23
CA LEU A 10 -7.48 -3.20 -10.16
C LEU A 10 -8.23 -2.12 -10.95
N ILE A 11 -8.75 -1.11 -10.26
CA ILE A 11 -9.52 -0.02 -10.88
C ILE A 11 -8.71 1.26 -11.04
N LYS A 12 -7.70 1.49 -10.20
CA LYS A 12 -6.89 2.71 -10.22
C LYS A 12 -5.46 2.44 -9.76
N THR A 13 -4.50 3.09 -10.39
CA THR A 13 -3.08 3.00 -10.00
C THR A 13 -2.50 4.40 -9.88
N TYR A 14 -1.76 4.62 -8.80
CA TYR A 14 -1.04 5.86 -8.54
C TYR A 14 0.46 5.58 -8.48
N LYS A 15 1.24 6.41 -9.16
CA LYS A 15 2.70 6.40 -9.14
C LYS A 15 3.18 7.80 -8.83
N SER A 16 4.26 7.90 -8.06
CA SER A 16 4.93 9.14 -7.74
C SER A 16 6.43 8.86 -7.66
N GLU A 17 7.22 9.83 -8.07
CA GLU A 17 8.68 9.85 -7.95
C GLU A 17 9.13 10.45 -6.59
N GLU A 18 8.19 10.98 -5.80
CA GLU A 18 8.46 11.46 -4.45
C GLU A 18 8.86 10.31 -3.51
N LYS A 19 9.54 10.65 -2.42
CA LYS A 19 9.83 9.68 -1.35
C LYS A 19 8.52 9.17 -0.75
N ALA A 20 8.50 7.90 -0.35
CA ALA A 20 7.31 7.28 0.26
C ALA A 20 6.77 8.06 1.46
N SER A 21 7.66 8.65 2.28
CA SER A 21 7.29 9.50 3.43
C SER A 21 6.55 10.78 3.06
N GLU A 22 6.73 11.28 1.83
CA GLU A 22 6.08 12.49 1.32
C GLU A 22 4.81 12.13 0.54
N PHE A 23 4.89 11.07 -0.28
CA PHE A 23 3.79 10.63 -1.13
C PHE A 23 2.64 10.00 -0.32
N LEU A 24 2.93 9.07 0.60
CA LEU A 24 1.90 8.28 1.30
C LEU A 24 0.90 9.15 2.08
N PRO A 25 1.31 10.14 2.88
CA PRO A 25 0.36 10.96 3.62
C PRO A 25 -0.59 11.74 2.69
N LYS A 26 -0.06 12.31 1.60
CA LYS A 26 -0.85 13.10 0.63
C LYS A 26 -1.90 12.24 -0.07
N ILE A 27 -1.46 11.12 -0.64
CA ILE A 27 -2.36 10.26 -1.41
C ILE A 27 -3.39 9.57 -0.51
N LEU A 28 -3.05 9.21 0.73
CA LEU A 28 -4.02 8.64 1.66
C LEU A 28 -5.10 9.66 2.05
N ASP A 29 -4.76 10.93 2.24
CA ASP A 29 -5.74 11.99 2.52
C ASP A 29 -6.73 12.18 1.35
N GLU A 30 -6.24 12.13 0.11
CA GLU A 30 -7.10 12.18 -1.09
C GLU A 30 -8.00 10.94 -1.18
N LEU A 31 -7.41 9.76 -1.03
CA LEU A 31 -8.11 8.48 -1.15
C LEU A 31 -9.19 8.29 -0.09
N LEU A 32 -8.97 8.74 1.14
CA LEU A 32 -9.94 8.65 2.24
C LEU A 32 -11.15 9.57 2.07
N LYS A 33 -11.09 10.54 1.16
CA LYS A 33 -12.24 11.38 0.77
C LYS A 33 -13.08 10.74 -0.33
N GLU A 34 -12.46 9.90 -1.16
CA GLU A 34 -13.08 9.29 -2.35
C GLU A 34 -13.63 7.87 -2.06
N TYR A 35 -13.01 7.13 -1.14
CA TYR A 35 -13.30 5.72 -0.90
C TYR A 35 -13.53 5.38 0.57
N ASP A 36 -14.36 4.37 0.81
CA ASP A 36 -14.43 3.66 2.08
C ASP A 36 -13.76 2.28 1.92
N PHE A 37 -12.65 2.07 2.62
CA PHE A 37 -11.81 0.88 2.46
C PHE A 37 -12.26 -0.24 3.39
N THR A 38 -12.38 -1.46 2.86
CA THR A 38 -12.72 -2.65 3.65
C THR A 38 -11.50 -3.41 4.13
N SER A 39 -10.34 -3.22 3.50
CA SER A 39 -9.08 -3.85 3.86
C SER A 39 -7.89 -3.08 3.28
N LEU A 40 -6.72 -3.31 3.85
CA LEU A 40 -5.45 -2.76 3.40
C LEU A 40 -4.47 -3.90 3.12
N ILE A 41 -3.61 -3.73 2.10
CA ILE A 41 -2.58 -4.70 1.75
C ILE A 41 -1.26 -3.95 1.55
N TYR A 42 -0.17 -4.50 2.08
CA TYR A 42 1.17 -3.95 1.84
C TYR A 42 2.17 -5.05 1.48
N ALA A 43 3.18 -4.69 0.67
CA ALA A 43 4.27 -5.59 0.34
C ALA A 43 5.28 -5.66 1.50
N ASN A 44 5.46 -6.84 2.07
CA ASN A 44 6.36 -7.11 3.18
C ASN A 44 7.70 -7.69 2.70
N GLY A 45 8.31 -7.00 1.74
CA GLY A 45 9.62 -7.34 1.19
C GLY A 45 9.66 -8.62 0.32
N PRO A 46 10.81 -8.88 -0.34
CA PRO A 46 12.01 -8.04 -0.36
C PRO A 46 11.81 -6.69 -1.09
N GLY A 47 12.67 -5.72 -0.81
CA GLY A 47 12.57 -4.38 -1.37
C GLY A 47 13.26 -3.35 -0.50
N SER A 48 13.01 -2.06 -0.76
CA SER A 48 13.57 -0.97 0.05
C SER A 48 13.15 -1.11 1.52
N TYR A 49 14.12 -1.33 2.41
CA TYR A 49 13.89 -1.47 3.84
C TYR A 49 13.11 -0.28 4.43
N MET A 50 13.47 0.93 4.00
CA MET A 50 12.78 2.15 4.44
C MET A 50 11.36 2.23 3.86
N GLY A 51 11.18 1.88 2.59
CA GLY A 51 9.87 1.87 1.95
C GLY A 51 8.89 0.90 2.62
N ILE A 52 9.37 -0.29 2.99
CA ILE A 52 8.58 -1.31 3.70
C ILE A 52 8.14 -0.78 5.07
N LYS A 53 9.06 -0.22 5.86
CA LYS A 53 8.74 0.33 7.19
C LYS A 53 7.74 1.48 7.13
N ILE A 54 7.94 2.44 6.25
CA ILE A 54 7.05 3.60 6.12
C ILE A 54 5.65 3.10 5.71
N SER A 55 5.57 2.21 4.72
CA SER A 55 4.29 1.65 4.27
C SER A 55 3.57 0.91 5.41
N TYR A 56 4.30 0.07 6.15
CA TYR A 56 3.75 -0.67 7.29
C TYR A 56 3.22 0.27 8.38
N VAL A 57 4.01 1.27 8.80
CA VAL A 57 3.58 2.20 9.86
C VAL A 57 2.36 3.01 9.42
N SER A 58 2.36 3.54 8.19
CA SER A 58 1.23 4.32 7.66
C SER A 58 -0.04 3.48 7.56
N LEU A 59 0.03 2.28 7.00
CA LEU A 59 -1.14 1.43 6.79
C LEU A 59 -1.60 0.73 8.07
N SER A 60 -0.70 0.37 8.99
CA SER A 60 -1.08 -0.16 10.30
C SER A 60 -1.80 0.89 11.14
N THR A 61 -1.33 2.14 11.12
CA THR A 61 -2.04 3.26 11.76
C THR A 61 -3.44 3.42 11.17
N LEU A 62 -3.57 3.41 9.84
CA LEU A 62 -4.87 3.55 9.19
C LEU A 62 -5.81 2.37 9.49
N SER A 63 -5.28 1.14 9.51
CA SER A 63 -6.00 -0.07 9.89
C SER A 63 -6.59 0.03 11.29
N ILE A 64 -5.82 0.52 12.26
CA ILE A 64 -6.30 0.74 13.64
C ILE A 64 -7.38 1.82 13.68
N VAL A 65 -7.14 2.97 13.04
CA VAL A 65 -8.07 4.11 13.06
C VAL A 65 -9.41 3.78 12.40
N LYS A 66 -9.39 3.01 11.31
CA LYS A 66 -10.60 2.61 10.56
C LYS A 66 -11.20 1.28 11.02
N ASN A 67 -10.50 0.57 11.91
CA ASN A 67 -10.88 -0.77 12.36
C ASN A 67 -11.09 -1.75 11.19
N ILE A 68 -10.14 -1.79 10.26
CA ILE A 68 -10.15 -2.66 9.07
C ILE A 68 -8.90 -3.53 9.02
N PRO A 69 -8.96 -4.75 8.45
CA PRO A 69 -7.81 -5.65 8.41
C PRO A 69 -6.67 -5.10 7.54
N LEU A 70 -5.44 -5.36 7.98
CA LEU A 70 -4.20 -5.13 7.22
C LEU A 70 -3.53 -6.47 6.91
N PHE A 71 -3.31 -6.74 5.64
CA PHE A 71 -2.64 -7.94 5.16
C PHE A 71 -1.23 -7.61 4.65
N ALA A 72 -0.33 -8.56 4.86
CA ALA A 72 1.01 -8.55 4.30
C ALA A 72 1.08 -9.53 3.13
N VAL A 73 1.71 -9.12 2.03
CA VAL A 73 2.01 -10.00 0.89
C VAL A 73 3.50 -9.98 0.61
N SER A 74 4.07 -11.12 0.23
CA SER A 74 5.46 -11.17 -0.23
C SER A 74 5.60 -10.40 -1.55
N ALA A 75 6.61 -9.54 -1.65
CA ALA A 75 6.87 -8.81 -2.88
C ALA A 75 7.25 -9.76 -4.05
N PHE A 76 7.70 -10.98 -3.76
CA PHE A 76 7.90 -12.00 -4.79
C PHE A 76 6.58 -12.43 -5.45
N GLU A 77 5.50 -12.56 -4.68
CA GLU A 77 4.17 -12.92 -5.22
C GLU A 77 3.67 -11.86 -6.20
N LEU A 78 4.00 -10.60 -5.95
CA LEU A 78 3.67 -9.47 -6.81
C LEU A 78 4.52 -9.39 -8.08
N ASN A 79 5.63 -10.13 -8.15
CA ASN A 79 6.57 -10.13 -9.28
C ASN A 79 6.66 -11.50 -9.97
N GLY A 80 5.64 -12.36 -9.82
CA GLY A 80 5.61 -13.70 -10.40
C GLY A 80 6.77 -14.58 -9.92
N TYR A 81 7.13 -14.46 -8.65
CA TYR A 81 8.23 -15.17 -7.98
C TYR A 81 9.62 -14.95 -8.59
N LYS A 82 9.82 -13.86 -9.34
CA LYS A 82 11.13 -13.49 -9.88
C LYS A 82 11.95 -12.69 -8.87
N PRO A 83 13.30 -12.78 -8.91
CA PRO A 83 14.18 -11.94 -8.11
C PRO A 83 13.81 -10.46 -8.21
N ILE A 84 13.92 -9.75 -7.08
CA ILE A 84 13.70 -8.31 -7.02
C ILE A 84 15.06 -7.65 -7.16
N SER A 85 15.25 -6.94 -8.26
CA SER A 85 16.47 -6.21 -8.62
C SER A 85 16.42 -4.76 -8.18
#